data_AF-A0A7Z0WIU3-F1
#
_entry.id   AF-A0A7Z0WIU3-F1
#
_cell.length_a   1.000
_cell.length_b   1.000
_cell.length_c   1.000
_cell.angle_alpha   90.00
_cell.angle_beta   90.00
_cell.angle_gamma   90.00
#
_symmetry.space_group_name_H-M   'P 1'
#
loop_
_entity.id
_entity.type
_entity.pdbx_description
1 polymer ?
#
loop_
_entity_poly.entity_id
_entity_poly.type
_entity_poly.pdbx_seq_one_letter_code
_entity_poly.pdbx_strand_id
1 'polypeptide(L)'
;MAVYETEIHTGGGGWQADEPLSVTISNRADVVAQDAPPPTGTAVTWSSPAAGNGSVTFFDDGSRFEGTAQFPNEGPVGYRGQLQG
;
A
#
# COMPACT_ATOMS: atom_id res chain seq x y z
N MET A 1 -2.55 -6.02 12.01
CA MET A 1 -3.23 -5.33 10.91
C MET A 1 -2.76 -3.90 10.95
N ALA A 2 -2.21 -3.40 9.85
CA ALA A 2 -1.86 -2.00 9.68
C ALA A 2 -2.86 -1.36 8.72
N VAL A 3 -3.35 -0.17 9.05
CA VAL A 3 -4.28 0.59 8.22
C VAL A 3 -3.57 1.86 7.77
N TYR A 4 -3.63 2.16 6.49
CA TYR A 4 -2.95 3.30 5.89
C TYR A 4 -3.96 4.27 5.30
N GLU A 5 -3.80 5.56 5.57
CA GLU A 5 -4.40 6.62 4.76
C GLU A 5 -3.63 6.70 3.45
N THR A 6 -4.33 6.66 2.33
CA THR A 6 -3.71 6.50 1.02
C THR A 6 -3.95 7.70 0.13
N GLU A 7 -3.03 7.89 -0.81
CA GLU A 7 -3.16 8.89 -1.84
C GLU A 7 -2.71 8.31 -3.18
N ILE A 8 -3.35 8.78 -4.26
CA ILE A 8 -3.01 8.44 -5.63
C ILE A 8 -2.50 9.67 -6.39
N HIS A 9 -1.65 9.44 -7.39
CA HIS A 9 -1.15 10.48 -8.28
C HIS A 9 -1.37 10.07 -9.75
N THR A 10 -2.26 10.79 -10.43
CA THR A 10 -2.47 10.65 -11.88
C THR A 10 -1.56 11.67 -12.59
N GLY A 11 -0.91 11.29 -13.69
CA GLY A 11 0.25 12.01 -14.27
C GLY A 11 0.09 13.50 -14.67
N GLY A 12 -1.09 14.11 -14.47
CA GLY A 12 -1.33 15.54 -14.69
C GLY A 12 -1.81 16.33 -13.45
N GLY A 13 -2.06 15.68 -12.31
CA GLY A 13 -2.53 16.30 -11.07
C GLY A 13 -1.52 16.17 -9.93
N GLY A 14 -1.85 16.71 -8.75
CA GLY A 14 -1.11 16.42 -7.51
C GLY A 14 -1.58 15.12 -6.86
N TRP A 15 -1.05 14.81 -5.68
CA TRP A 15 -1.56 13.74 -4.83
C TRP A 15 -2.98 14.06 -4.38
N GLN A 16 -3.87 13.07 -4.46
CA GLN A 16 -5.26 13.15 -4.03
C GLN A 16 -5.56 11.98 -3.09
N ALA A 17 -6.40 12.22 -2.08
CA ALA A 17 -6.81 11.18 -1.14
C ALA A 17 -7.52 10.02 -1.84
N ASP A 18 -7.32 8.81 -1.31
CA ASP A 18 -7.91 7.56 -1.78
C ASP A 18 -8.44 6.75 -0.57
N GLU A 19 -9.10 5.62 -0.85
CA GLU A 19 -9.64 4.71 0.16
C GLU A 19 -8.53 4.07 1.00
N PRO A 20 -8.71 3.94 2.33
CA PRO A 20 -7.71 3.35 3.21
C PRO A 20 -7.30 1.94 2.80
N LEU A 21 -5.99 1.65 2.87
CA LEU A 21 -5.46 0.31 2.65
C LEU A 21 -5.27 -0.41 3.98
N SER A 22 -5.95 -1.54 4.17
CA SER A 22 -5.70 -2.44 5.28
C SER A 22 -4.79 -3.59 4.85
N VAL A 23 -3.68 -3.78 5.55
CA VAL A 23 -2.70 -4.84 5.27
C VAL A 23 -2.59 -5.79 6.46
N THR A 24 -2.76 -7.08 6.18
CA THR A 24 -2.51 -8.19 7.10
C THR A 24 -1.65 -9.22 6.38
N ILE A 25 -0.44 -9.46 6.89
CA ILE A 25 0.49 -10.45 6.35
C ILE A 25 0.82 -11.42 7.49
N SER A 26 0.50 -12.70 7.29
CA SER A 26 0.79 -13.75 8.28
C SER A 26 1.50 -14.90 7.57
N ASN A 27 2.66 -15.30 8.09
CA ASN A 27 3.45 -16.41 7.56
C ASN A 27 4.31 -17.05 8.66
N ARG A 28 5.21 -17.96 8.29
CA ARG A 28 6.15 -18.55 9.25
C ARG A 28 7.09 -17.48 9.79
N ALA A 29 7.12 -17.34 11.12
CA ALA A 29 7.89 -16.35 11.87
C ALA A 29 7.39 -14.89 11.75
N ASP A 30 6.10 -14.71 11.41
CA ASP A 30 5.39 -13.42 11.46
C ASP A 30 6.16 -12.26 10.81
N VAL A 31 6.29 -12.27 9.48
CA VAL A 31 6.94 -11.17 8.72
C VAL A 31 6.35 -9.79 9.05
N VAL A 32 5.06 -9.74 9.35
CA VAL A 32 4.41 -8.56 9.94
C VAL A 32 3.69 -9.03 11.21
N ALA A 33 4.10 -8.51 12.37
CA ALA A 33 3.45 -8.88 13.61
C ALA A 33 1.99 -8.40 13.63
N GLN A 34 1.14 -9.10 14.37
CA GLN A 34 -0.30 -8.81 14.41
C GLN A 34 -0.60 -7.36 14.81
N ASP A 35 0.24 -6.75 15.64
CA ASP A 35 0.05 -5.38 16.16
C ASP A 35 1.21 -4.45 15.77
N ALA A 36 1.92 -4.76 14.68
CA ALA A 36 2.99 -3.91 14.16
C ALA A 36 2.86 -3.68 12.64
N PRO A 37 3.31 -2.53 12.13
CA PRO A 37 3.42 -2.30 10.70
C PRO A 37 4.53 -3.17 10.07
N PRO A 38 4.53 -3.35 8.73
CA PRO A 38 5.57 -4.11 8.05
C PRO A 38 6.94 -3.43 8.18
N PRO A 39 8.04 -4.16 8.43
CA PRO A 39 9.36 -3.56 8.57
C PRO A 39 9.82 -2.90 7.26
N THR A 40 10.71 -1.91 7.39
CA THR A 40 11.33 -1.21 6.25
C THR A 40 11.90 -2.21 5.23
N GLY A 41 11.61 -1.98 3.94
CA GLY A 41 12.04 -2.84 2.84
C GLY A 41 11.09 -4.01 2.56
N THR A 42 10.06 -4.23 3.37
CA THR A 42 8.98 -5.16 3.01
C THR A 42 8.35 -4.68 1.71
N ALA A 43 8.14 -5.60 0.77
CA ALA A 43 7.46 -5.32 -0.49
C ALA A 43 6.22 -6.21 -0.62
N VAL A 44 5.11 -5.63 -1.05
CA VAL A 44 3.85 -6.34 -1.31
C VAL A 44 3.43 -6.06 -2.73
N THR A 45 3.19 -7.12 -3.48
CA THR A 45 2.61 -7.06 -4.82
C THR A 45 1.32 -7.86 -4.84
N TRP A 46 0.27 -7.30 -5.44
CA TRP A 46 -1.00 -7.99 -5.65
C TRP A 46 -1.42 -7.91 -7.11
N SER A 47 -2.19 -8.91 -7.52
CA SER A 47 -2.81 -8.95 -8.84
C SER A 47 -4.19 -9.57 -8.70
N SER A 48 -5.21 -8.83 -9.12
CA SER A 48 -6.60 -9.26 -9.15
C SER A 48 -7.20 -8.90 -10.50
N PRO A 49 -7.75 -9.88 -11.25
CA PRO A 49 -8.43 -9.59 -12.51
C PRO A 49 -9.63 -8.65 -12.37
N ALA A 50 -10.28 -8.63 -11.20
CA ALA A 50 -11.49 -7.84 -10.95
C ALA A 50 -11.23 -6.55 -10.17
N ALA A 51 -10.18 -6.50 -9.34
CA ALA A 51 -9.93 -5.39 -8.43
C ALA A 51 -8.65 -4.60 -8.75
N GLY A 52 -7.91 -4.99 -9.79
CA GLY A 52 -6.68 -4.32 -10.19
C GLY A 52 -5.41 -4.92 -9.58
N ASN A 53 -4.30 -4.23 -9.79
CA ASN A 53 -2.96 -4.69 -9.40
C ASN A 53 -2.17 -3.57 -8.75
N GLY A 54 -1.16 -3.93 -7.96
CA GLY A 54 -0.27 -2.93 -7.39
C GLY A 54 0.95 -3.55 -6.75
N SER A 55 1.91 -2.68 -6.46
CA SER A 55 3.17 -3.01 -5.84
C SER A 55 3.60 -1.85 -4.97
N VAL A 56 3.85 -2.11 -3.68
CA VAL A 56 4.28 -1.11 -2.70
C VAL A 56 5.48 -1.61 -1.91
N THR A 57 6.33 -0.69 -1.49
CA THR A 57 7.43 -0.93 -0.56
C THR A 57 7.25 -0.09 0.69
N PHE A 58 7.45 -0.70 1.86
CA PHE A 58 7.33 -0.04 3.16
C PHE A 58 8.65 0.60 3.58
N PHE A 59 8.54 1.78 4.19
CA PHE A 59 9.66 2.60 4.67
C PHE A 59 9.39 3.11 6.08
N ASP A 60 10.44 3.65 6.72
CA ASP A 60 10.34 4.33 8.02
C ASP A 60 9.64 3.46 9.07
N ASP A 61 10.12 2.21 9.17
CA ASP A 61 9.60 1.14 10.02
C ASP A 61 8.11 0.86 9.80
N GLY A 62 7.68 0.98 8.56
CA GLY A 62 6.32 0.70 8.12
C GLY A 62 5.33 1.83 8.38
N SER A 63 5.80 3.00 8.83
CA SER A 63 4.97 4.18 8.99
C SER A 63 4.50 4.76 7.65
N ARG A 64 5.18 4.46 6.54
CA ARG A 64 4.70 4.78 5.19
C ARG A 64 5.02 3.70 4.16
N PHE A 65 4.30 3.74 3.05
CA PHE A 65 4.67 2.99 1.84
C PHE A 65 4.59 3.88 0.60
N GLU A 66 5.33 3.48 -0.45
CA GLU A 66 5.25 4.07 -1.79
C GLU A 66 5.28 2.98 -2.86
N GLY A 67 4.69 3.26 -4.01
CA GLY A 67 4.65 2.36 -5.14
C GLY A 67 3.68 2.79 -6.22
N THR A 68 3.05 1.81 -6.86
CA THR A 68 2.10 2.02 -7.95
C THR A 68 0.90 1.09 -7.79
N ALA A 69 -0.27 1.58 -8.21
CA ALA A 69 -1.48 0.78 -8.33
C ALA A 69 -2.10 1.02 -9.71
N GLN A 70 -2.95 0.09 -10.14
CA GLN A 70 -3.83 0.24 -11.29
C GLN A 70 -5.17 -0.37 -10.91
N PHE A 71 -6.19 0.48 -10.78
CA PHE A 71 -7.54 0.09 -10.43
C PHE A 71 -8.38 -0.21 -11.68
N PRO A 72 -9.52 -0.90 -11.55
CA PRO A 72 -10.36 -1.27 -12.69
C PRO A 72 -10.80 -0.06 -13.50
N ASN A 73 -10.61 -0.13 -14.82
CA ASN A 73 -10.94 0.95 -15.79
C ASN A 73 -10.10 2.24 -15.64
N GLU A 74 -9.01 2.20 -14.89
CA GLU A 74 -8.08 3.33 -14.72
C GLU A 74 -6.69 3.03 -15.31
N GLY A 75 -5.94 4.10 -15.58
CA GLY A 75 -4.51 3.99 -15.88
C GLY A 75 -3.69 3.74 -14.61
N PRO A 76 -2.39 3.40 -14.76
CA PRO A 76 -1.50 3.27 -13.60
C PRO A 76 -1.35 4.61 -12.87
N VAL A 77 -1.38 4.55 -11.55
CA VAL A 77 -1.22 5.69 -10.64
C VAL A 77 -0.01 5.49 -9.74
N GLY A 78 0.64 6.59 -9.37
CA GLY A 78 1.51 6.59 -8.18
C GLY A 78 0.64 6.33 -6.95
N TYR A 79 1.13 5.52 -6.01
CA TYR A 79 0.36 5.13 -4.83
C TYR A 79 1.24 5.24 -3.59
N ARG A 80 0.74 5.91 -2.55
CA ARG A 80 1.44 6.03 -1.28
C ARG A 80 0.45 5.93 -0.13
N GLY A 81 0.95 5.63 1.05
CA GLY A 81 0.14 5.69 2.25
C GLY A 81 0.95 5.95 3.51
N GLN A 82 0.25 6.49 4.51
CA GLN A 82 0.75 6.81 5.85
C GLN A 82 -0.04 6.01 6.87
N LEU A 83 0.65 5.42 7.84
CA LEU A 83 0.05 4.58 8.88
C LEU A 83 -0.92 5.42 9.73
N GLN A 84 -2.15 4.92 9.90
CA GLN A 84 -3.09 5.46 10.87
C GLN A 84 -2.60 5.15 12.29
N GLY A 85 -2.49 6.18 13.11
CA GLY A 85 -2.11 6.08 14.53
C GLY A 85 -3.21 5.54 15.43
#